data_AF-A0A4U9ITF4-F1
#
_entry.id   AF-A0A4U9ITF4-F1
#
_cell.length_a   1.000
_cell.length_b   1.000
_cell.length_c   1.000
_cell.angle_alpha   90.00
_cell.angle_beta   90.00
_cell.angle_gamma   90.00
#
_symmetry.space_group_name_H-M   'P 1'
#
loop_
_entity.id
_entity.type
_entity.pdbx_description
1 polymer ?
#
loop_
_entity_poly.entity_id
_entity_poly.type
_entity_poly.pdbx_seq_one_letter_code
_entity_poly.pdbx_strand_id
1 'polypeptide(L)' 'MNKLQAIRGVAFDLDGTLVDSAPGLTAAVDQALYALELPMAGEEPRDNVDW' A
#
# COMPACT_ATOMS: atom_id res chain seq x y z
N MET A 1 20.83 33.12 -11.09
CA MET A 1 21.02 31.78 -11.68
C MET A 1 19.74 30.99 -11.48
N ASN A 2 19.06 30.56 -12.55
CA ASN A 2 17.77 29.90 -12.45
C ASN A 2 17.96 28.39 -12.23
N LYS A 3 17.65 27.91 -11.02
CA LYS A 3 18.01 26.56 -10.52
C LYS A 3 17.48 25.41 -11.38
N LEU A 4 16.41 25.65 -12.13
CA LEU A 4 15.76 24.64 -12.96
C LEU A 4 16.44 24.41 -14.30
N GLN A 5 17.28 25.35 -14.78
CA GLN A 5 17.88 25.27 -16.13
C GLN A 5 18.86 24.10 -16.31
N ALA A 6 19.41 23.57 -15.22
CA ALA A 6 20.35 22.44 -15.26
C ALA A 6 19.66 21.07 -15.14
N ILE A 7 18.38 21.03 -14.78
CA ILE A 7 17.66 19.77 -14.60
C ILE A 7 17.33 19.19 -15.98
N ARG A 8 17.80 17.95 -16.22
CA ARG A 8 17.63 17.25 -17.51
C ARG A 8 16.54 16.18 -17.47
N GLY A 9 15.98 15.90 -16.30
CA GLY A 9 14.93 14.92 -16.11
C GLY A 9 14.41 14.92 -14.69
N VAL A 10 13.20 14.42 -14.52
CA VAL A 10 12.56 14.20 -13.22
C VAL A 10 12.03 12.78 -13.24
N ALA A 11 12.43 11.98 -12.26
CA ALA A 11 11.87 10.67 -12.02
C ALA A 11 10.77 10.80 -10.98
N PHE A 12 9.65 10.13 -11.21
CA PHE A 12 8.56 10.03 -10.27
C PHE A 12 8.47 8.59 -9.80
N ASP A 13 8.25 8.43 -8.50
CA ASP A 13 7.77 7.16 -7.97
C ASP A 13 6.38 6.86 -8.57
N LEU A 14 6.00 5.59 -8.59
CA LEU A 14 4.70 5.18 -9.11
C LEU A 14 3.63 5.26 -8.02
N ASP A 15 3.85 4.53 -6.93
CA ASP A 15 2.88 4.32 -5.86
C ASP A 15 2.71 5.57 -5.00
N GLY A 16 1.48 6.02 -4.83
CA GLY A 16 1.17 7.22 -4.04
C GLY A 16 1.68 8.54 -4.65
N THR A 17 2.37 8.50 -5.79
CA THR A 17 2.86 9.68 -6.52
C THR A 17 2.18 9.85 -7.87
N LEU A 18 2.26 8.85 -8.76
CA LEU A 18 1.56 8.87 -10.05
C LEU A 18 0.24 8.09 -10.03
N VAL A 19 0.11 7.15 -9.10
CA VAL A 19 -1.06 6.29 -8.94
C VAL A 19 -1.54 6.37 -7.50
N ASP A 20 -2.85 6.57 -7.30
CA ASP A 20 -3.49 6.34 -6.00
C ASP A 20 -3.60 4.83 -5.75
N SER A 21 -2.47 4.23 -5.38
CA SER A 21 -2.34 2.78 -5.26
C SER A 21 -2.77 2.26 -3.90
N ALA A 22 -3.02 3.12 -2.90
CA ALA A 22 -3.40 2.68 -1.57
C ALA A 22 -4.67 1.79 -1.56
N PRO A 23 -5.78 2.13 -2.27
CA PRO A 23 -6.96 1.27 -2.32
C PRO A 23 -6.67 -0.09 -2.97
N GLY A 24 -5.92 -0.11 -4.07
CA GLY A 24 -5.58 -1.33 -4.81
C GLY A 24 -4.63 -2.25 -4.03
N LEU A 25 -3.60 -1.68 -3.41
CA LEU A 25 -2.65 -2.44 -2.59
C LEU A 25 -3.33 -2.98 -1.32
N THR A 26 -4.22 -2.21 -0.69
CA THR A 26 -4.97 -2.67 0.48
C THR A 26 -5.84 -3.88 0.12
N ALA A 27 -6.61 -3.79 -0.97
CA ALA A 27 -7.43 -4.90 -1.44
C ALA A 27 -6.61 -6.14 -1.82
N ALA A 28 -5.43 -5.97 -2.43
CA ALA A 28 -4.54 -7.07 -2.78
C ALA A 28 -3.97 -7.76 -1.52
N VAL A 29 -3.60 -6.98 -0.50
CA VAL A 29 -3.12 -7.51 0.78
C VAL A 29 -4.23 -8.30 1.49
N ASP A 30 -5.45 -7.77 1.53
CA ASP A 30 -6.58 -8.47 2.14
C ASP A 30 -6.90 -9.79 1.42
N GLN A 31 -6.84 -9.81 0.08
CA GLN A 31 -7.01 -11.04 -0.71
C GLN A 31 -5.91 -12.07 -0.42
N ALA A 32 -4.66 -11.63 -0.25
CA ALA A 32 -3.57 -12.52 0.09
C ALA A 32 -3.73 -13.11 1.50
N LEU A 33 -4.14 -12.30 2.48
CA LEU A 33 -4.40 -12.76 3.85
C LEU A 33 -5.57 -13.75 3.89
N TYR A 34 -6.65 -13.45 3.17
CA TYR A 34 -7.78 -14.36 3.01
C TYR A 34 -7.35 -15.72 2.45
N ALA A 35 -6.51 -15.73 1.41
CA ALA A 35 -6.02 -16.96 0.80
C ALA A 35 -5.13 -17.81 1.74
N LEU A 36 -4.59 -17.19 2.80
CA LEU A 36 -3.79 -17.84 3.83
C LEU A 36 -4.59 -18.17 5.10
N GLU A 37 -5.90 -17.93 5.10
CA GLU A 37 -6.79 -18.06 6.27
C GLU A 37 -6.32 -17.21 7.46
N LEU A 38 -5.67 -16.08 7.18
CA LEU A 38 -5.24 -15.10 8.18
C LEU A 38 -6.28 -13.99 8.34
N PRO A 39 -6.32 -13.32 9.51
CA PRO A 39 -7.12 -12.12 9.69
C PRO A 39 -6.74 -11.05 8.65
N MET A 40 -7.73 -10.29 8.19
CA MET A 40 -7.49 -9.12 7.34
C MET A 40 -6.58 -8.10 8.05
N ALA A 41 -5.84 -7.32 7.27
CA ALA A 41 -4.92 -6.34 7.83
C ALA A 41 -5.70 -5.31 8.68
N GLY A 42 -5.27 -5.12 9.93
CA GLY A 42 -5.93 -4.20 10.86
C GLY A 42 -7.10 -4.79 11.64
N GLU A 43 -7.52 -6.02 11.37
CA GLU A 43 -8.32 -6.79 12.32
C GLU A 43 -7.40 -7.37 13.39
N GLU A 44 -7.75 -7.25 14.67
CA GLU A 44 -7.06 -8.02 15.71
C GLU A 44 -7.27 -9.52 15.44
N PRO A 45 -6.22 -10.35 15.55
CA PRO A 45 -6.41 -11.80 15.61
C PRO A 45 -7.44 -12.09 16.69
N ARG A 46 -8.49 -12.84 16.35
CA ARG A 46 -9.55 -13.22 17.30
C ARG A 46 -9.02 -14.28 18.28
N ASP A 47 -8.01 -13.92 19.06
CA ASP A 47 -7.54 -14.70 20.20
C ASP A 47 -8.35 -14.27 21.44
N ASN A 48 -9.66 -14.51 21.40
CA ASN A 48 -10.52 -14.55 22.57
C ASN A 48 -11.80 -15.31 22.22
N VAL A 49 -11.65 -16.63 22.09
CA VAL A 49 -12.76 -17.56 22.22
C VAL A 49 -13.01 -17.71 23.72
N ASP A 50 -13.90 -16.86 24.25
CA ASP A 50 -14.54 -17.14 25.54
C ASP A 50 -15.49 -18.34 25.31
N TRP A 51 -15.19 -19.46 25.97
CA TRP A 51 -16.06 -20.62 26.10
C TRP A 51 -17.11 -20.38 27.18
#